data_AF-A0A1V6GHF9-F1
#
_entry.id   AF-A0A1V6GHF9-F1
#
_cell.length_a   1.000
_cell.length_b   1.000
_cell.length_c   1.000
_cell.angle_alpha   90.00
_cell.angle_beta   90.00
_cell.angle_gamma   90.00
#
_symmetry.space_group_name_H-M   'P 1'
#
loop_
_entity.id
_entity.type
_entity.pdbx_description
1 polymer ?
#
loop_
_entity_poly.entity_id
_entity_poly.type
_entity_poly.pdbx_seq_one_letter_code
_entity_poly.pdbx_strand_id
1 'polypeptide(L)'
;MKAQFIAWVLGVMVGSAAWAQQTSTLSAGGAESGAHPYTPFMFSIVTPLQVPTSDFDVGGLRINAIYGECQDFDGLDISTVGRARGHGNGLQAALLANIVDGEGLGMQVAPVNYVSGSYAGLQIGVVNYGAAKPQTSAQALQIGVFNGSDFIKGCQIGVINIAREMIGFQIGVVNVIQNKDVSFLPIINCYF
;
A
#
# COMPACT_ATOMS: atom_id res chain seq x y z
N MET A 1 21.26 43.01 19.45
CA MET A 1 19.98 42.53 18.89
C MET A 1 20.09 41.55 17.71
N LYS A 2 21.27 41.04 17.32
CA LYS A 2 21.40 39.99 16.28
C LYS A 2 21.75 38.59 16.81
N ALA A 3 22.26 38.46 18.04
CA ALA A 3 22.63 37.17 18.62
C ALA A 3 21.45 36.39 19.22
N GLN A 4 20.37 37.07 19.67
CA GLN A 4 19.21 36.40 20.27
C GLN A 4 18.21 35.83 19.25
N PHE A 5 18.30 36.25 17.99
CA PHE A 5 17.46 35.70 16.91
C PHE A 5 18.01 34.36 16.38
N ILE A 6 19.33 34.18 16.39
CA ILE A 6 19.99 32.93 15.96
C ILE A 6 19.81 31.81 16.99
N ALA A 7 19.76 32.15 18.30
CA ALA A 7 19.44 31.19 19.35
C ALA A 7 18.00 30.66 19.28
N TRP A 8 17.05 31.45 18.74
CA TRP A 8 15.65 31.05 18.62
C TRP A 8 15.42 30.07 17.46
N VAL A 9 16.15 30.21 16.35
CA VAL A 9 16.08 29.28 15.20
C VAL A 9 16.72 27.91 15.52
N LEU A 10 17.74 27.88 16.38
CA LEU A 10 18.37 26.63 16.83
C LEU A 10 17.60 25.92 17.97
N GLY A 11 16.83 26.66 18.78
CA GLY A 11 16.03 26.09 19.88
C GLY A 11 14.80 25.28 19.42
N VAL A 12 14.26 25.56 18.23
CA VAL A 12 13.11 24.81 17.68
C VAL A 12 13.53 23.42 17.16
N MET A 13 14.82 23.18 16.92
CA MET A 13 15.34 21.90 16.41
C MET A 13 15.63 20.86 17.51
N VAL A 14 15.51 21.21 18.80
CA VAL A 14 15.85 20.31 19.93
C VAL A 14 14.62 19.88 20.74
N GLY A 15 13.43 20.41 20.44
CA GLY A 15 12.19 20.16 21.20
C GLY A 15 11.30 19.01 20.72
N SER A 16 11.57 18.38 19.57
CA SER A 16 10.66 17.39 18.96
C SER A 16 10.82 15.96 19.49
N ALA A 17 11.88 15.65 20.25
CA ALA A 17 12.11 14.30 20.76
C ALA A 17 11.23 13.91 21.95
N ALA A 18 10.59 14.86 22.63
CA ALA A 18 9.83 14.60 23.87
C ALA A 18 8.32 14.39 23.67
N TRP A 19 7.79 14.57 22.45
CA TRP A 19 6.36 14.39 22.15
C TRP A 19 6.03 13.10 21.38
N ALA A 20 7.03 12.26 21.11
CA ALA A 20 6.85 11.00 20.39
C ALA A 20 6.47 9.80 21.31
N GLN A 21 6.37 9.99 22.63
CA GLN A 21 6.17 8.90 23.60
C GLN A 21 4.73 8.69 24.10
N GLN A 22 3.71 9.39 23.56
CA GLN A 22 2.35 9.29 24.12
C GLN A 22 1.22 9.02 23.11
N THR A 23 1.51 8.28 22.04
CA THR A 23 0.48 7.72 21.13
C THR A 23 0.66 6.23 20.87
N SER A 24 1.36 5.50 21.75
CA SER A 24 1.50 4.05 21.71
C SER A 24 0.30 3.32 22.33
N THR A 25 -0.92 3.59 21.87
CA THR A 25 -2.06 2.69 22.08
C THR A 25 -3.05 2.89 20.95
N LEU A 26 -2.88 2.15 19.84
CA LEU A 26 -3.94 1.60 18.97
C LEU A 26 -3.29 1.06 17.69
N SER A 27 -2.78 -0.17 17.74
CA SER A 27 -2.99 -1.18 16.70
C SER A 27 -2.22 -2.43 17.07
N ALA A 28 -2.91 -3.56 17.01
CA ALA A 28 -2.39 -4.86 17.36
C ALA A 28 -1.61 -5.48 16.19
N GLY A 29 -0.44 -6.04 16.51
CA GLY A 29 0.14 -7.22 15.86
C GLY A 29 0.80 -7.05 14.51
N GLY A 30 2.13 -7.21 14.45
CA GLY A 30 2.85 -7.53 13.23
C GLY A 30 4.32 -7.15 13.24
N ALA A 31 5.18 -8.15 13.41
CA ALA A 31 6.60 -8.26 13.03
C ALA A 31 7.62 -7.17 13.46
N GLU A 32 8.62 -7.60 14.24
CA GLU A 32 9.87 -6.88 14.48
C GLU A 32 10.64 -6.67 13.15
N SER A 33 10.49 -5.51 12.54
CA SER A 33 11.41 -4.99 11.52
C SER A 33 12.43 -4.07 12.21
N GLY A 34 13.70 -4.12 11.81
CA GLY A 34 14.77 -3.32 12.44
C GLY A 34 14.36 -1.86 12.53
N ALA A 35 14.65 -1.20 13.66
CA ALA A 35 14.14 0.15 13.95
C ALA A 35 14.56 1.16 12.88
N HIS A 36 13.69 1.35 11.89
CA HIS A 36 13.84 2.36 10.87
C HIS A 36 13.42 3.71 11.45
N PRO A 37 14.09 4.81 11.06
CA PRO A 37 13.72 6.13 11.56
C PRO A 37 12.35 6.55 11.02
N TYR A 38 11.50 7.08 11.90
CA TYR A 38 10.12 7.43 11.59
C TYR A 38 9.96 8.92 11.24
N THR A 39 9.12 9.21 10.24
CA THR A 39 8.63 10.57 9.94
C THR A 39 7.11 10.59 9.77
N PRO A 40 6.42 11.66 10.17
CA PRO A 40 4.99 11.82 9.85
C PRO A 40 4.73 12.38 8.45
N PHE A 41 5.73 12.98 7.81
CA PHE A 41 5.59 13.63 6.50
C PHE A 41 6.73 13.23 5.57
N MET A 42 6.41 13.01 4.30
CA MET A 42 7.38 12.77 3.24
C MET A 42 7.05 13.62 2.01
N PHE A 43 8.09 14.25 1.45
CA PHE A 43 8.04 14.88 0.13
C PHE A 43 9.15 14.32 -0.75
N SER A 44 8.82 13.90 -1.96
CA SER A 44 9.79 13.40 -2.92
C SER A 44 9.51 13.92 -4.33
N ILE A 45 10.57 14.29 -5.04
CA ILE A 45 10.48 14.63 -6.46
C ILE A 45 10.73 13.37 -7.27
N VAL A 46 11.86 12.71 -7.04
CA VAL A 46 12.27 11.45 -7.69
C VAL A 46 13.31 10.78 -6.79
N THR A 47 13.21 9.50 -6.46
CA THR A 47 14.25 8.82 -5.66
C THR A 47 15.60 8.85 -6.40
N PRO A 48 16.72 9.26 -5.74
CA PRO A 48 16.90 9.51 -4.31
C PRO A 48 16.70 10.97 -3.84
N LEU A 49 16.29 11.89 -4.71
CA LEU A 49 15.91 13.27 -4.36
C LEU A 49 14.56 13.30 -3.61
N GLN A 50 14.61 12.88 -2.34
CA GLN A 50 13.47 12.81 -1.43
C GLN A 50 13.87 13.20 0.00
N VAL A 51 12.89 13.75 0.74
CA VAL A 51 13.00 14.04 2.16
C VAL A 51 11.82 13.38 2.88
N PRO A 52 12.05 12.36 3.72
CA PRO A 52 13.33 11.73 4.07
C PRO A 52 13.82 10.71 3.02
N THR A 53 15.00 10.12 3.27
CA THR A 53 15.55 9.01 2.46
C THR A 53 14.66 7.77 2.53
N SER A 54 14.84 6.82 1.60
CA SER A 54 13.93 5.67 1.45
C SER A 54 13.98 4.64 2.58
N ASP A 55 14.93 4.79 3.50
CA ASP A 55 15.09 3.90 4.66
C ASP A 55 14.22 4.32 5.85
N PHE A 56 13.42 5.38 5.70
CA PHE A 56 12.50 5.87 6.72
C PHE A 56 11.12 5.24 6.60
N ASP A 57 10.48 5.10 7.75
CA ASP A 57 9.06 4.80 7.86
C ASP A 57 8.26 6.09 7.81
N VAL A 58 7.17 6.08 7.06
CA VAL A 58 6.34 7.26 6.83
C VAL A 58 4.93 7.01 7.36
N GLY A 59 4.62 7.60 8.51
CA GLY A 59 3.29 7.51 9.13
C GLY A 59 2.53 8.83 9.10
N GLY A 60 1.75 9.08 8.06
CA GLY A 60 0.95 10.30 7.98
C GLY A 60 0.66 10.70 6.54
N LEU A 61 1.35 11.71 6.03
CA LEU A 61 1.12 12.23 4.67
C LEU A 61 2.37 12.07 3.81
N ARG A 62 2.23 11.37 2.68
CA ARG A 62 3.24 11.24 1.64
C ARG A 62 2.79 12.00 0.40
N ILE A 63 3.63 12.90 -0.09
CA ILE A 63 3.44 13.60 -1.36
C ILE A 63 4.62 13.31 -2.26
N ASN A 64 4.35 12.78 -3.44
CA ASN A 64 5.38 12.45 -4.42
C ASN A 64 5.08 13.01 -5.81
N ALA A 65 6.04 13.70 -6.41
CA ALA A 65 5.89 14.27 -7.74
C ALA A 65 6.10 13.25 -8.87
N ILE A 66 7.11 12.38 -8.82
CA ILE A 66 7.43 11.41 -9.90
C ILE A 66 7.56 9.99 -9.36
N TYR A 67 8.53 9.73 -8.49
CA TYR A 67 8.76 8.41 -7.88
C TYR A 67 9.20 8.54 -6.43
N GLY A 68 8.56 7.81 -5.52
CA GLY A 68 8.80 7.88 -4.08
C GLY A 68 8.84 6.51 -3.44
N GLU A 69 9.81 6.32 -2.57
CA GLU A 69 10.04 5.05 -1.91
C GLU A 69 10.25 5.25 -0.41
N CYS A 70 9.62 4.42 0.41
CA CYS A 70 9.84 4.33 1.85
C CYS A 70 9.89 2.86 2.30
N GLN A 71 10.32 2.62 3.54
CA GLN A 71 10.29 1.28 4.12
C GLN A 71 8.85 0.86 4.40
N ASP A 72 8.28 1.37 5.48
CA ASP A 72 6.89 1.17 5.81
C ASP A 72 6.09 2.47 5.58
N PHE A 73 4.83 2.32 5.19
CA PHE A 73 3.91 3.43 4.96
C PHE A 73 2.61 3.20 5.71
N ASP A 74 2.18 4.22 6.47
CA ASP A 74 0.90 4.24 7.18
C ASP A 74 0.24 5.61 7.04
N GLY A 75 -0.77 5.78 6.19
CA GLY A 75 -1.53 7.03 6.14
C GLY A 75 -2.13 7.38 4.78
N LEU A 76 -1.99 8.64 4.37
CA LEU A 76 -2.47 9.18 3.08
C LEU A 76 -1.30 9.43 2.13
N ASP A 77 -1.28 8.75 1.00
CA ASP A 77 -0.31 8.94 -0.06
C ASP A 77 -0.95 9.56 -1.30
N ILE A 78 -0.34 10.63 -1.79
CA ILE A 78 -0.67 11.28 -3.06
C ILE A 78 0.61 11.30 -3.88
N SER A 79 0.70 10.42 -4.87
CA SER A 79 1.93 10.19 -5.62
C SER A 79 1.71 10.09 -7.13
N THR A 80 2.79 10.18 -7.90
CA THR A 80 2.75 9.72 -9.30
C THR A 80 3.07 8.24 -9.37
N VAL A 81 4.17 7.82 -8.73
CA VAL A 81 4.48 6.43 -8.42
C VAL A 81 4.89 6.34 -6.95
N GLY A 82 4.15 5.55 -6.18
CA GLY A 82 4.43 5.29 -4.77
C GLY A 82 4.85 3.84 -4.55
N ARG A 83 5.99 3.64 -3.87
CA ARG A 83 6.48 2.32 -3.47
C ARG A 83 6.68 2.24 -1.95
N ALA A 84 6.15 1.19 -1.33
CA ALA A 84 6.49 0.79 0.03
C ALA A 84 7.20 -0.57 -0.03
N ARG A 85 8.43 -0.65 0.49
CA ARG A 85 9.25 -1.87 0.44
C ARG A 85 8.84 -2.92 1.49
N GLY A 86 8.29 -2.45 2.61
CA GLY A 86 7.64 -3.26 3.62
C GLY A 86 6.13 -3.16 3.46
N HIS A 87 5.48 -2.58 4.46
CA HIS A 87 4.03 -2.53 4.58
C HIS A 87 3.48 -1.23 4.01
N GLY A 88 2.27 -1.31 3.43
CA GLY A 88 1.58 -0.16 2.85
C GLY A 88 0.15 -0.07 3.33
N ASN A 89 -0.06 0.63 4.45
CA ASN A 89 -1.37 0.81 5.06
C ASN A 89 -1.94 2.22 4.81
N GLY A 90 -3.26 2.29 4.68
CA GLY A 90 -4.01 3.53 4.53
C GLY A 90 -4.52 3.78 3.11
N LEU A 91 -4.62 5.05 2.74
CA LEU A 91 -5.19 5.53 1.47
C LEU A 91 -4.04 5.91 0.53
N GLN A 92 -3.89 5.18 -0.57
CA GLN A 92 -2.82 5.41 -1.55
C GLN A 92 -3.43 5.79 -2.89
N ALA A 93 -3.31 7.06 -3.27
CA ALA A 93 -3.77 7.58 -4.55
C ALA A 93 -2.55 7.92 -5.41
N ALA A 94 -2.32 7.14 -6.47
CA ALA A 94 -1.23 7.37 -7.40
C ALA A 94 -1.69 7.63 -8.83
N LEU A 95 -1.01 8.54 -9.52
CA LEU A 95 -1.32 8.86 -10.91
C LEU A 95 -0.99 7.70 -11.86
N LEU A 96 0.05 6.91 -11.56
CA LEU A 96 0.50 5.79 -12.39
C LEU A 96 0.46 4.46 -11.65
N ALA A 97 1.14 4.36 -10.50
CA ALA A 97 1.24 3.08 -9.80
C ALA A 97 1.38 3.18 -8.27
N ASN A 98 0.68 2.29 -7.57
CA ASN A 98 0.93 1.95 -6.18
C ASN A 98 1.60 0.57 -6.11
N ILE A 99 2.74 0.48 -5.42
CA ILE A 99 3.51 -0.76 -5.27
C ILE A 99 3.78 -1.00 -3.79
N VAL A 100 3.38 -2.16 -3.28
CA VAL A 100 3.67 -2.62 -1.92
C VAL A 100 4.36 -3.97 -2.00
N ASP A 101 5.64 -4.03 -1.63
CA ASP A 101 6.43 -5.27 -1.72
C ASP A 101 6.19 -6.22 -0.53
N GLY A 102 5.57 -5.74 0.55
CA GLY A 102 5.14 -6.52 1.70
C GLY A 102 3.62 -6.62 1.80
N GLU A 103 3.11 -6.51 3.03
CA GLU A 103 1.67 -6.60 3.31
C GLU A 103 1.01 -5.22 3.32
N GLY A 104 -0.30 -5.15 3.20
CA GLY A 104 -0.99 -3.86 3.25
C GLY A 104 -2.43 -3.95 3.67
N LEU A 105 -2.91 -2.87 4.27
CA LEU A 105 -4.29 -2.68 4.69
C LEU A 105 -4.80 -1.32 4.22
N GLY A 106 -5.84 -1.26 3.40
CA GLY A 106 -6.52 0.00 3.11
C GLY A 106 -7.10 0.13 1.71
N MET A 107 -6.93 1.29 1.08
CA MET A 107 -7.46 1.58 -0.24
C MET A 107 -6.36 2.07 -1.17
N GLN A 108 -6.17 1.39 -2.30
CA GLN A 108 -5.25 1.77 -3.36
C GLN A 108 -6.04 2.20 -4.60
N VAL A 109 -5.77 3.40 -5.10
CA VAL A 109 -6.37 3.96 -6.30
C VAL A 109 -5.24 4.43 -7.23
N ALA A 110 -5.00 3.68 -8.29
CA ALA A 110 -4.02 4.00 -9.32
C ALA A 110 -4.28 3.17 -10.58
N PRO A 111 -3.82 3.58 -11.77
CA PRO A 111 -3.89 2.74 -12.97
C PRO A 111 -3.29 1.35 -12.76
N VAL A 112 -2.19 1.24 -12.00
CA VAL A 112 -1.58 -0.03 -11.62
C VAL A 112 -1.47 -0.13 -10.11
N ASN A 113 -2.08 -1.15 -9.51
CA ASN A 113 -1.88 -1.51 -8.11
C ASN A 113 -1.21 -2.88 -8.04
N TYR A 114 -0.10 -2.97 -7.30
CA TYR A 114 0.64 -4.20 -7.09
C TYR A 114 0.92 -4.41 -5.61
N VAL A 115 0.56 -5.58 -5.09
CA VAL A 115 0.90 -6.00 -3.72
C VAL A 115 1.52 -7.38 -3.75
N SER A 116 2.74 -7.52 -3.24
CA SER A 116 3.44 -8.81 -3.25
C SER A 116 3.06 -9.71 -2.07
N GLY A 117 2.61 -9.13 -0.95
CA GLY A 117 2.23 -9.86 0.26
C GLY A 117 0.72 -9.95 0.48
N SER A 118 0.34 -10.17 1.74
CA SER A 118 -1.05 -10.20 2.17
C SER A 118 -1.67 -8.81 2.02
N TYR A 119 -2.78 -8.67 1.30
CA TYR A 119 -3.49 -7.39 1.20
C TYR A 119 -4.92 -7.50 1.71
N ALA A 120 -5.31 -6.58 2.57
CA ALA A 120 -6.67 -6.43 3.05
C ALA A 120 -7.25 -5.06 2.65
N GLY A 121 -8.34 -5.02 1.89
CA GLY A 121 -9.02 -3.77 1.54
C GLY A 121 -9.42 -3.64 0.08
N LEU A 122 -9.31 -2.45 -0.50
CA LEU A 122 -9.87 -2.09 -1.80
C LEU A 122 -8.77 -1.65 -2.78
N GLN A 123 -8.71 -2.28 -3.95
CA GLN A 123 -7.82 -1.86 -5.04
C GLN A 123 -8.67 -1.44 -6.24
N ILE A 124 -8.51 -0.20 -6.69
CA ILE A 124 -9.19 0.36 -7.86
C ILE A 124 -8.14 0.79 -8.86
N GLY A 125 -8.21 0.24 -10.07
CA GLY A 125 -7.22 0.52 -11.10
C GLY A 125 -7.54 -0.06 -12.46
N VAL A 126 -6.68 0.18 -13.45
CA VAL A 126 -6.76 -0.54 -14.73
C VAL A 126 -6.26 -1.98 -14.51
N VAL A 127 -5.17 -2.12 -13.78
CA VAL A 127 -4.53 -3.39 -13.43
C VAL A 127 -4.40 -3.47 -11.92
N ASN A 128 -4.97 -4.49 -11.30
CA ASN A 128 -4.75 -4.82 -9.90
C ASN A 128 -4.11 -6.21 -9.82
N TYR A 129 -3.00 -6.36 -9.09
CA TYR A 129 -2.32 -7.64 -8.93
C TYR A 129 -1.91 -7.90 -7.47
N GLY A 130 -2.31 -9.06 -6.94
CA GLY A 130 -1.93 -9.52 -5.60
C GLY A 130 -1.17 -10.85 -5.62
N ALA A 131 0.10 -10.86 -5.23
CA ALA A 131 0.95 -12.06 -5.21
C ALA A 131 0.95 -12.79 -3.85
N ALA A 132 -0.15 -12.71 -3.11
CA ALA A 132 -0.26 -13.26 -1.76
C ALA A 132 -0.09 -14.79 -1.75
N LYS A 133 0.60 -15.31 -0.72
CA LYS A 133 0.87 -16.76 -0.60
C LYS A 133 -0.38 -17.56 -0.18
N PRO A 134 -0.52 -18.83 -0.56
CA PRO A 134 -1.68 -19.71 -0.27
C PRO A 134 -1.95 -20.06 1.21
N GLN A 135 -1.60 -19.25 2.20
CA GLN A 135 -1.92 -19.47 3.62
C GLN A 135 -2.10 -18.13 4.34
N THR A 136 -2.13 -17.04 3.59
CA THR A 136 -2.22 -15.68 4.11
C THR A 136 -3.66 -15.19 4.11
N SER A 137 -3.94 -14.13 4.86
CA SER A 137 -5.25 -13.48 4.83
C SER A 137 -5.23 -12.34 3.82
N ALA A 138 -5.40 -12.66 2.53
CA ALA A 138 -5.53 -11.65 1.47
C ALA A 138 -7.01 -11.30 1.23
N GLN A 139 -7.59 -10.43 2.06
CA GLN A 139 -8.99 -10.04 1.97
C GLN A 139 -9.21 -8.80 1.12
N ALA A 140 -9.38 -8.95 -0.20
CA ALA A 140 -9.42 -7.81 -1.11
C ALA A 140 -10.68 -7.73 -1.97
N LEU A 141 -11.14 -6.50 -2.20
CA LEU A 141 -12.04 -6.13 -3.30
C LEU A 141 -11.20 -5.45 -4.38
N GLN A 142 -11.12 -6.07 -5.56
CA GLN A 142 -10.39 -5.51 -6.70
C GLN A 142 -11.39 -5.07 -7.77
N ILE A 143 -11.28 -3.81 -8.21
CA ILE A 143 -12.12 -3.23 -9.26
C ILE A 143 -11.22 -2.70 -10.36
N GLY A 144 -11.39 -3.19 -11.60
CA GLY A 144 -10.55 -2.76 -12.69
C GLY A 144 -10.80 -3.40 -14.03
N VAL A 145 -9.96 -3.11 -15.02
CA VAL A 145 -10.04 -3.79 -16.32
C VAL A 145 -9.48 -5.21 -16.18
N PHE A 146 -8.34 -5.33 -15.52
CA PHE A 146 -7.67 -6.58 -15.22
C PHE A 146 -7.45 -6.71 -13.71
N ASN A 147 -7.95 -7.80 -13.14
CA ASN A 147 -7.70 -8.18 -11.75
C ASN A 147 -6.99 -9.53 -11.71
N GLY A 148 -5.83 -9.57 -11.07
CA GLY A 148 -4.98 -10.74 -10.95
C GLY A 148 -4.64 -11.07 -9.50
N SER A 149 -4.65 -12.35 -9.13
CA SER A 149 -4.21 -12.76 -7.80
C SER A 149 -3.70 -14.20 -7.75
N ASP A 150 -2.64 -14.45 -6.99
CA ASP A 150 -2.25 -15.83 -6.66
C ASP A 150 -3.20 -16.43 -5.60
N PHE A 151 -3.49 -15.68 -4.52
CA PHE A 151 -4.48 -16.06 -3.51
C PHE A 151 -5.31 -14.86 -3.09
N ILE A 152 -6.64 -14.99 -3.07
CA ILE A 152 -7.54 -13.91 -2.64
C ILE A 152 -8.80 -14.44 -1.95
N LYS A 153 -9.24 -13.76 -0.90
CA LYS A 153 -10.54 -13.93 -0.27
C LYS A 153 -11.35 -12.66 -0.48
N GLY A 154 -12.36 -12.67 -1.36
CA GLY A 154 -13.14 -11.46 -1.60
C GLY A 154 -13.76 -11.41 -2.98
N CYS A 155 -13.71 -10.23 -3.60
CA CYS A 155 -14.42 -9.97 -4.83
C CYS A 155 -13.51 -9.33 -5.88
N GLN A 156 -13.65 -9.78 -7.13
CA GLN A 156 -13.00 -9.17 -8.28
C GLN A 156 -14.07 -8.72 -9.27
N ILE A 157 -14.10 -7.43 -9.59
CA ILE A 157 -15.04 -6.83 -10.54
C ILE A 157 -14.23 -6.23 -11.67
N GLY A 158 -14.38 -6.76 -12.88
CA GLY A 158 -13.61 -6.26 -14.00
C GLY A 158 -13.92 -6.89 -15.33
N VAL A 159 -13.15 -6.55 -16.37
CA VAL A 159 -13.32 -7.19 -17.68
C VAL A 159 -12.70 -8.59 -17.64
N ILE A 160 -11.50 -8.68 -17.09
CA ILE A 160 -10.73 -9.91 -16.95
C ILE A 160 -10.36 -10.10 -15.48
N ASN A 161 -10.81 -11.20 -14.89
CA ASN A 161 -10.47 -11.60 -13.54
C ASN A 161 -9.75 -12.95 -13.59
N ILE A 162 -8.56 -13.03 -13.00
CA ILE A 162 -7.74 -14.23 -12.95
C ILE A 162 -7.28 -14.44 -11.51
N ALA A 163 -7.61 -15.58 -10.94
CA ALA A 163 -7.07 -16.02 -9.66
C ALA A 163 -6.51 -17.44 -9.78
N ARG A 164 -5.39 -17.74 -9.12
CA ARG A 164 -4.95 -19.14 -8.97
C ARG A 164 -5.83 -19.84 -7.93
N GLU A 165 -5.95 -19.24 -6.75
CA GLU A 165 -6.87 -19.64 -5.69
C GLU A 165 -7.73 -18.46 -5.24
N MET A 166 -9.02 -18.69 -5.07
CA MET A 166 -9.97 -17.67 -4.62
C MET A 166 -11.02 -18.27 -3.71
N ILE A 167 -11.41 -17.53 -2.66
CA ILE A 167 -12.65 -17.74 -1.91
C ILE A 167 -13.50 -16.46 -2.06
N GLY A 168 -14.63 -16.54 -2.76
CA GLY A 168 -15.52 -15.43 -3.02
C GLY A 168 -16.09 -15.45 -4.43
N PHE A 169 -16.21 -14.30 -5.08
CA PHE A 169 -16.82 -14.20 -6.41
C PHE A 169 -16.11 -13.21 -7.34
N GLN A 170 -16.14 -13.52 -8.63
CA GLN A 170 -15.64 -12.70 -9.73
C GLN A 170 -16.83 -12.30 -10.59
N ILE A 171 -16.88 -11.03 -11.00
CA ILE A 171 -17.83 -10.50 -11.97
C ILE A 171 -17.04 -9.90 -13.11
N GLY A 172 -17.25 -10.41 -14.32
CA GLY A 172 -16.54 -9.94 -15.49
C GLY A 172 -16.79 -10.73 -16.76
N VAL A 173 -16.26 -10.24 -17.88
CA VAL A 173 -16.40 -10.92 -19.18
C VAL A 173 -15.66 -12.26 -19.16
N VAL A 174 -14.43 -12.25 -18.62
CA VAL A 174 -13.57 -13.41 -18.48
C VAL A 174 -13.25 -13.60 -17.00
N ASN A 175 -13.65 -14.72 -16.41
CA ASN A 175 -13.37 -15.05 -15.02
C ASN A 175 -12.69 -16.41 -14.95
N VAL A 176 -11.46 -16.46 -14.43
CA VAL A 176 -10.66 -17.68 -14.33
C VAL A 176 -10.24 -17.93 -12.88
N ILE A 177 -10.51 -19.13 -12.39
CA ILE A 177 -10.03 -19.65 -11.11
C ILE A 177 -9.32 -20.99 -11.39
N GLN A 178 -7.99 -21.02 -11.34
CA GLN A 178 -7.21 -22.17 -11.83
C GLN A 178 -7.42 -23.45 -11.00
N ASN A 179 -7.43 -23.35 -9.67
CA ASN A 179 -7.54 -24.50 -8.77
C ASN A 179 -9.00 -24.94 -8.53
N LYS A 180 -9.84 -24.93 -9.57
CA LYS A 180 -11.26 -25.32 -9.53
C LYS A 180 -11.59 -26.27 -10.67
N ASP A 181 -12.53 -27.20 -10.44
CA ASP A 181 -13.05 -28.16 -11.43
C ASP A 181 -13.56 -27.48 -12.72
N VAL A 182 -14.19 -26.30 -12.57
CA VAL A 182 -14.61 -25.44 -13.67
C VAL A 182 -13.80 -24.15 -13.60
N SER A 183 -12.67 -24.14 -14.31
CA SER A 183 -11.71 -23.05 -14.17
C SER A 183 -12.13 -21.75 -14.83
N PHE A 184 -13.05 -21.78 -15.82
CA PHE A 184 -13.52 -20.59 -16.52
C PHE A 184 -15.05 -20.49 -16.48
N LEU A 185 -15.57 -19.32 -16.13
CA LEU A 185 -17.00 -18.99 -16.27
C LEU A 185 -17.18 -17.57 -16.82
N PRO A 186 -18.03 -17.35 -17.84
CA PRO A 186 -18.36 -16.02 -18.30
C PRO A 186 -19.30 -15.33 -17.30
N ILE A 187 -19.22 -14.00 -17.23
CA ILE A 187 -20.08 -13.10 -16.43
C ILE A 187 -19.86 -13.23 -14.92
N ILE A 188 -20.02 -14.42 -14.33
CA ILE A 188 -19.88 -14.66 -12.89
C ILE A 188 -19.15 -15.98 -12.64
N ASN A 189 -18.16 -15.96 -11.73
CA ASN A 189 -17.54 -17.17 -11.18
C ASN A 189 -17.50 -17.06 -9.65
N CYS A 190 -17.89 -18.09 -8.92
CA CYS A 190 -17.85 -18.09 -7.45
C CYS A 190 -17.24 -19.39 -6.91
N TYR A 191 -16.59 -19.30 -5.76
CA TYR A 191 -16.00 -20.43 -5.04
C TYR A 191 -16.07 -20.15 -3.54
N PHE A 192 -16.51 -21.13 -2.76
CA PHE A 192 -16.74 -21.01 -1.32
C PHE A 192 -16.06 -22.14 -0.57
#